data_AF-A0A440BRE0-F1
#
_entry.id   AF-A0A440BRE0-F1
#
_cell.length_a   1.000
_cell.length_b   1.000
_cell.length_c   1.000
_cell.angle_alpha   90.00
_cell.angle_beta   90.00
_cell.angle_gamma   90.00
#
_symmetry.space_group_name_H-M   'P 1'
#
loop_
_entity.id
_entity.type
_entity.pdbx_description
1 polymer ?
#
loop_
_entity_poly.entity_id
_entity_poly.type
_entity_poly.pdbx_seq_one_letter_code
_entity_poly.pdbx_strand_id
1 'polypeptide(L)'
;MDKLSKLPKPAPSLPPTSQRQASTEPTPSPAEPKVPTASQPATPTAPTQPAQQPGTPATKQPETDVAVNVPKPALPSAEDDMAKWNEQRSWVRDFSGGNCFYANVTSGPGGAPTIEGYGTAVQPFEQLLNDFQSRFHIEPDISVRLITLSQCGVPTFLRFLDRSSAAKPQLVLDKTSIPDGAPVSGALYTGGGLVSNIMLIDHKGVAFNLDDRMVAQTDKVTFNIPIGLAAADKAAAKAVPQIMLVITGPKDIQAAMFSRPTPASELLPKILEEIEAGGSQFSATASYFRLGG
;
A
#
# COMPACT_ATOMS: atom_id res chain seq x y z
N MET A 1 -55.44 -49.77 -24.97
CA MET A 1 -55.12 -49.75 -26.41
C MET A 1 -53.95 -48.80 -26.64
N ASP A 2 -52.84 -48.97 -25.92
CA ASP A 2 -51.76 -49.93 -26.21
C ASP A 2 -50.83 -49.42 -27.31
N LYS A 3 -49.67 -48.87 -26.89
CA LYS A 3 -48.37 -49.46 -27.23
C LYS A 3 -47.27 -48.90 -26.33
N LEU A 4 -46.93 -49.74 -25.35
CA LEU A 4 -45.80 -49.68 -24.45
C LEU A 4 -44.72 -50.64 -24.99
N SER A 5 -43.52 -50.16 -25.29
CA SER A 5 -42.29 -50.96 -25.50
C SER A 5 -41.11 -50.10 -25.01
N LYS A 6 -40.44 -50.34 -23.86
CA LYS A 6 -39.47 -51.40 -23.50
C LYS A 6 -38.40 -51.55 -24.60
N LEU A 7 -37.09 -51.33 -24.42
CA LEU A 7 -36.05 -51.78 -23.44
C LEU A 7 -34.77 -50.88 -23.62
N PRO A 8 -33.62 -51.08 -22.93
CA PRO A 8 -33.37 -51.37 -21.50
C PRO A 8 -32.30 -50.45 -20.86
N LYS A 9 -32.29 -50.36 -19.52
CA LYS A 9 -31.19 -49.83 -18.69
C LYS A 9 -30.70 -50.95 -17.76
N PRO A 10 -29.39 -51.27 -17.79
CA PRO A 10 -28.62 -51.51 -16.55
C PRO A 10 -27.17 -50.98 -16.68
N ALA A 11 -26.35 -50.68 -15.67
CA ALA A 11 -26.35 -50.72 -14.21
C ALA A 11 -25.19 -49.79 -13.72
N PRO A 12 -25.09 -49.44 -12.42
CA PRO A 12 -24.15 -48.46 -11.91
C PRO A 12 -22.78 -49.09 -11.55
N SER A 13 -21.69 -48.41 -11.89
CA SER A 13 -20.34 -48.79 -11.47
C SER A 13 -19.97 -48.11 -10.15
N LEU A 14 -19.86 -48.89 -9.08
CA LEU A 14 -19.31 -48.48 -7.78
C LEU A 14 -17.76 -48.41 -7.81
N PRO A 15 -17.13 -47.63 -6.92
CA PRO A 15 -15.68 -47.40 -6.90
C PRO A 15 -14.90 -48.58 -6.29
N PRO A 16 -13.61 -48.75 -6.59
CA PRO A 16 -12.75 -49.67 -5.87
C PRO A 16 -12.29 -49.09 -4.52
N THR A 17 -12.52 -49.87 -3.48
CA THR A 17 -12.10 -49.69 -2.08
C THR A 17 -10.64 -50.11 -1.87
N SER A 18 -9.98 -49.45 -0.91
CA SER A 18 -8.80 -49.83 -0.13
C SER A 18 -7.95 -51.06 -0.52
N GLN A 19 -6.65 -50.82 -0.72
CA GLN A 19 -5.61 -51.71 -0.22
C GLN A 19 -4.87 -51.05 0.95
N ARG A 20 -5.19 -51.55 2.15
CA ARG A 20 -4.43 -51.39 3.39
C ARG A 20 -3.82 -52.76 3.67
N GLN A 21 -2.50 -52.89 3.62
CA GLN A 21 -1.78 -53.99 4.27
C GLN A 21 -0.85 -53.41 5.34
N ALA A 22 -1.13 -53.80 6.58
CA ALA A 22 -0.23 -53.78 7.73
C ALA A 22 0.79 -54.92 7.57
N SER A 23 2.07 -54.79 7.95
CA SER A 23 2.67 -55.05 9.29
C SER A 23 4.19 -55.22 8.99
N THR A 24 5.22 -54.88 9.77
CA THR A 24 5.49 -54.90 11.23
C THR A 24 6.83 -54.17 11.49
N GLU A 25 6.98 -53.55 12.67
CA GLU A 25 8.23 -53.06 13.34
C GLU A 25 9.23 -54.20 13.67
N PRO A 26 10.52 -53.97 14.11
CA PRO A 26 10.99 -52.94 15.05
C PRO A 26 12.32 -52.20 14.70
N THR A 27 12.57 -51.13 15.45
CA THR A 27 13.74 -50.23 15.47
C THR A 27 15.07 -50.95 15.83
N PRO A 28 16.25 -50.34 15.55
CA PRO A 28 16.86 -49.50 16.60
C PRO A 28 17.45 -48.16 16.09
N SER A 29 17.22 -47.12 16.88
CA SER A 29 18.02 -45.89 16.97
C SER A 29 19.34 -46.25 17.69
N PRO A 30 20.53 -45.66 17.40
CA PRO A 30 20.79 -44.22 17.55
C PRO A 30 21.88 -43.58 16.63
N ALA A 31 21.72 -42.30 16.28
CA ALA A 31 22.77 -41.27 16.36
C ALA A 31 22.29 -39.92 15.80
N GLU A 32 22.31 -38.89 16.66
CA GLU A 32 22.30 -37.47 16.31
C GLU A 32 23.53 -36.84 17.02
N PRO A 33 23.93 -35.58 16.79
CA PRO A 33 24.43 -34.93 15.58
C PRO A 33 25.89 -34.41 15.75
N LYS A 34 26.62 -34.18 14.66
CA LYS A 34 27.88 -33.38 14.69
C LYS A 34 27.60 -31.93 14.29
N VAL A 35 27.66 -31.04 15.28
CA VAL A 35 27.66 -29.58 15.14
C VAL A 35 29.09 -29.10 14.83
N PRO A 36 29.31 -28.16 13.89
CA PRO A 36 30.60 -27.49 13.75
C PRO A 36 30.77 -26.41 14.84
N THR A 37 31.87 -26.52 15.58
CA THR A 37 32.32 -25.61 16.63
C THR A 37 32.45 -24.16 16.17
N ALA A 38 31.78 -23.25 16.90
CA ALA A 38 31.99 -21.82 16.84
C ALA A 38 33.24 -21.43 17.67
N SER A 39 34.18 -20.71 17.04
CA SER A 39 35.36 -20.15 17.68
C SER A 39 35.00 -18.89 18.49
N GLN A 40 35.32 -18.87 19.78
CA GLN A 40 35.25 -17.68 20.64
C GLN A 40 36.39 -16.70 20.34
N PRO A 41 36.13 -15.39 20.27
CA PRO A 41 37.15 -14.36 20.45
C PRO A 41 37.38 -14.07 21.94
N ALA A 42 38.65 -14.12 22.33
CA ALA A 42 39.13 -13.80 23.67
C ALA A 42 39.10 -12.28 23.96
N THR A 43 38.76 -11.93 25.19
CA THR A 43 38.89 -10.61 25.81
C THR A 43 40.36 -10.19 25.92
N PRO A 44 40.74 -8.97 25.51
CA PRO A 44 42.03 -8.40 25.89
C PRO A 44 41.91 -7.50 27.13
N THR A 45 42.63 -7.93 28.16
CA THR A 45 42.95 -7.24 29.41
C THR A 45 43.79 -5.98 29.16
N ALA A 46 43.54 -4.91 29.92
CA ALA A 46 44.40 -3.73 29.99
C ALA A 46 45.75 -4.04 30.68
N PRO A 47 46.82 -3.33 30.30
CA PRO A 47 47.91 -3.01 31.23
C PRO A 47 48.18 -1.51 31.35
N THR A 48 48.60 -1.15 32.57
CA THR A 48 48.80 0.19 33.13
C THR A 48 50.30 0.58 33.13
N GLN A 49 50.57 1.90 32.95
CA GLN A 49 51.75 2.72 33.37
C GLN A 49 53.12 2.57 32.63
N PRO A 50 54.07 3.55 32.70
CA PRO A 50 54.12 4.81 33.50
C PRO A 50 54.56 6.12 32.81
N ALA A 51 54.54 7.21 33.60
CA ALA A 51 54.68 8.64 33.31
C ALA A 51 56.06 9.16 32.86
N GLN A 52 56.10 10.34 32.20
CA GLN A 52 56.92 11.53 32.54
C GLN A 52 56.79 12.69 31.50
N GLN A 53 56.57 13.91 32.00
CA GLN A 53 56.74 15.23 31.34
C GLN A 53 58.18 15.76 31.64
N PRO A 54 58.64 16.97 31.20
CA PRO A 54 58.30 17.83 30.05
C PRO A 54 59.55 18.42 29.32
N GLY A 55 59.38 19.12 28.18
CA GLY A 55 60.42 20.02 27.65
C GLY A 55 60.12 20.67 26.29
N THR A 56 59.79 21.97 26.29
CA THR A 56 59.82 22.90 25.13
C THR A 56 61.22 23.52 24.96
N PRO A 57 61.62 24.04 23.78
CA PRO A 57 61.34 25.45 23.44
C PRO A 57 61.14 25.83 21.95
N ALA A 58 60.17 26.75 21.76
CA ALA A 58 60.11 27.95 20.90
C ALA A 58 60.66 28.00 19.46
N THR A 59 59.76 28.38 18.53
CA THR A 59 60.04 29.40 17.50
C THR A 59 58.78 30.18 17.14
N LYS A 60 58.81 31.51 17.34
CA LYS A 60 57.79 32.49 16.92
C LYS A 60 58.03 32.86 15.45
N GLN A 61 56.98 32.88 14.64
CA GLN A 61 56.96 33.62 13.38
C GLN A 61 55.64 34.42 13.29
N PRO A 62 55.63 35.69 12.87
CA PRO A 62 54.42 36.52 12.92
C PRO A 62 53.51 36.22 11.72
N GLU A 63 52.23 35.98 12.02
CA GLU A 63 51.13 35.91 11.06
C GLU A 63 50.74 37.31 10.58
N THR A 64 50.51 37.44 9.27
CA THR A 64 49.52 38.38 8.73
C THR A 64 48.69 37.61 7.72
N ASP A 65 47.72 36.85 8.24
CA ASP A 65 46.66 36.25 7.45
C ASP A 65 45.42 37.15 7.58
N VAL A 66 45.03 37.77 6.47
CA VAL A 66 43.81 38.59 6.41
C VAL A 66 42.65 37.61 6.26
N ALA A 67 42.12 37.17 7.40
CA ALA A 67 40.95 36.29 7.44
C ALA A 67 39.73 37.02 6.85
N VAL A 68 39.41 36.71 5.59
CA VAL A 68 38.11 37.02 4.99
C VAL A 68 37.07 36.19 5.74
N ASN A 69 36.31 36.84 6.62
CA ASN A 69 35.18 36.24 7.30
C ASN A 69 34.05 36.01 6.28
N VAL A 70 34.10 34.88 5.57
CA VAL A 70 32.97 34.40 4.77
C VAL A 70 31.95 33.81 5.75
N PRO A 71 30.74 34.37 5.87
CA PRO A 71 29.71 33.78 6.72
C PRO A 71 29.44 32.35 6.26
N LYS A 72 29.58 31.39 7.19
CA LYS A 72 29.27 29.99 6.93
C LYS A 72 27.80 29.86 6.49
N PRO A 73 27.49 29.20 5.37
CA PRO A 73 26.10 28.96 4.97
C PRO A 73 25.35 28.26 6.10
N ALA A 74 24.22 28.85 6.51
CA ALA A 74 23.33 28.22 7.46
C ALA A 74 22.77 26.93 6.83
N LEU A 75 22.81 25.83 7.57
CA LEU A 75 22.15 24.61 7.16
C LEU A 75 20.62 24.86 7.16
N PRO A 76 19.88 24.28 6.20
CA PRO A 76 18.42 24.38 6.19
C PRO A 76 17.84 23.96 7.54
N SER A 77 16.88 24.73 8.06
CA SER A 77 16.19 24.37 9.29
C SER A 77 15.09 23.33 9.02
N ALA A 78 14.70 22.56 10.04
CA ALA A 78 13.58 21.63 9.92
C ALA A 78 12.26 22.34 9.55
N GLU A 79 12.11 23.60 9.94
CA GLU A 79 10.96 24.44 9.58
C GLU A 79 10.96 24.76 8.07
N ASP A 80 12.12 25.07 7.49
CA ASP A 80 12.27 25.30 6.05
C ASP A 80 11.97 24.04 5.24
N ASP A 81 12.42 22.87 5.70
CA ASP A 81 12.17 21.60 5.03
C ASP A 81 10.68 21.22 5.06
N MET A 82 10.00 21.49 6.17
CA MET A 82 8.54 21.32 6.28
C MET A 82 7.78 22.27 5.36
N ALA A 83 8.20 23.54 5.26
CA ALA A 83 7.58 24.52 4.38
C ALA A 83 7.70 24.11 2.90
N LYS A 84 8.91 23.72 2.46
CA LYS A 84 9.15 23.21 1.10
C LYS A 84 8.32 21.98 0.79
N TRP A 85 8.28 21.02 1.71
CA TRP A 85 7.50 19.79 1.54
C TRP A 85 5.99 20.05 1.46
N ASN A 86 5.49 21.05 2.21
CA ASN A 86 4.09 21.50 2.12
C ASN A 86 3.77 22.19 0.79
N GLU A 87 4.69 23.00 0.27
CA GLU A 87 4.54 23.59 -1.06
C GLU A 87 4.49 22.50 -2.15
N GLN A 88 5.45 21.57 -2.14
CA GLN A 88 5.54 20.46 -3.10
C GLN A 88 4.27 19.61 -3.09
N ARG A 89 3.77 19.23 -1.89
CA ARG A 89 2.54 18.44 -1.79
C ARG A 89 1.32 19.17 -2.28
N SER A 90 1.19 20.45 -1.93
CA SER A 90 0.06 21.27 -2.39
C SER A 90 0.09 21.40 -3.91
N TRP A 91 1.28 21.61 -4.49
CA TRP A 91 1.45 21.67 -5.94
C TRP A 91 1.06 20.36 -6.64
N VAL A 92 1.50 19.20 -6.13
CA VAL A 92 1.13 17.88 -6.68
C VAL A 92 -0.38 17.66 -6.60
N ARG A 93 -1.00 17.98 -5.45
CA ARG A 93 -2.45 17.85 -5.26
C ARG A 93 -3.24 18.72 -6.24
N ASP A 94 -2.75 19.92 -6.52
CA ASP A 94 -3.44 20.91 -7.35
C ASP A 94 -3.09 20.76 -8.85
N PHE A 95 -2.18 19.85 -9.21
CA PHE A 95 -1.82 19.55 -10.60
C PHE A 95 -3.02 18.96 -11.36
N SER A 96 -3.29 19.52 -12.54
CA SER A 96 -4.42 19.11 -13.38
C SER A 96 -4.00 18.15 -14.48
N GLY A 97 -4.05 16.84 -14.21
CA GLY A 97 -3.84 15.79 -15.22
C GLY A 97 -5.11 15.32 -15.94
N GLY A 98 -6.25 16.00 -15.78
CA GLY A 98 -7.53 15.70 -16.44
C GLY A 98 -8.54 14.91 -15.58
N ASN A 99 -9.62 14.44 -16.21
CA ASN A 99 -10.80 13.88 -15.52
C ASN A 99 -10.60 12.50 -14.87
N CYS A 100 -9.51 11.80 -15.21
CA CYS A 100 -9.18 10.49 -14.66
C CYS A 100 -7.72 10.47 -14.20
N PHE A 101 -7.39 11.45 -13.37
CA PHE A 101 -6.06 11.65 -12.83
C PHE A 101 -6.14 12.04 -11.36
N TYR A 102 -5.30 11.40 -10.56
CA TYR A 102 -5.07 11.77 -9.18
C TYR A 102 -3.60 11.45 -8.85
N ALA A 103 -2.96 12.36 -8.13
CA ALA A 103 -1.61 12.18 -7.63
C ALA A 103 -1.52 12.78 -6.23
N ASN A 104 -0.82 12.11 -5.32
CA ASN A 104 -0.54 12.65 -3.99
C ASN A 104 0.86 12.24 -3.53
N VAL A 105 1.50 13.10 -2.75
CA VAL A 105 2.79 12.79 -2.10
C VAL A 105 2.53 11.83 -0.94
N THR A 106 3.28 10.73 -0.90
CA THR A 106 3.19 9.67 0.12
C THR A 106 4.37 9.65 1.08
N SER A 107 5.49 10.31 0.73
CA SER A 107 6.67 10.44 1.60
C SER A 107 6.58 11.64 2.56
N GLY A 108 7.39 11.61 3.61
CA GLY A 108 7.62 12.74 4.52
C GLY A 108 8.60 13.80 3.98
N PRO A 109 8.87 14.86 4.77
CA PRO A 109 9.86 15.89 4.45
C PRO A 109 11.30 15.36 4.46
N GLY A 110 12.25 16.13 3.90
CA GLY A 110 13.70 15.86 4.00
C GLY A 110 14.32 15.07 2.84
N GLY A 111 13.57 14.82 1.76
CA GLY A 111 14.07 14.15 0.56
C GLY A 111 13.24 14.46 -0.69
N ALA A 112 13.61 13.84 -1.81
CA ALA A 112 12.78 13.88 -3.01
C ALA A 112 11.42 13.22 -2.72
N PRO A 113 10.30 13.84 -3.12
CA PRO A 113 8.99 13.31 -2.79
C PRO A 113 8.69 12.03 -3.56
N THR A 114 8.14 11.04 -2.86
CA THR A 114 7.48 9.90 -3.49
C THR A 114 6.04 10.27 -3.76
N ILE A 115 5.59 10.06 -5.00
CA ILE A 115 4.25 10.38 -5.48
C ILE A 115 3.59 9.07 -5.91
N GLU A 116 2.40 8.79 -5.39
CA GLU A 116 1.54 7.76 -5.95
C GLU A 116 0.46 8.39 -6.82
N GLY A 117 0.27 7.82 -8.01
CA GLY A 117 -0.64 8.32 -9.02
C GLY A 117 -1.61 7.26 -9.54
N TYR A 118 -2.84 7.66 -9.86
CA TYR A 118 -3.88 6.82 -10.47
C TYR A 118 -4.37 7.46 -11.76
N GLY A 119 -4.38 6.71 -12.85
CA GLY A 119 -4.90 7.19 -14.12
C GLY A 119 -4.96 6.12 -15.20
N THR A 120 -5.56 6.46 -16.34
CA THR A 120 -5.73 5.52 -17.48
C THR A 120 -4.54 5.52 -18.44
N ALA A 121 -3.59 6.44 -18.26
CA ALA A 121 -2.48 6.64 -19.17
C ALA A 121 -1.27 7.22 -18.42
N VAL A 122 -0.08 7.06 -18.99
CA VAL A 122 1.20 7.49 -18.36
C VAL A 122 1.50 8.96 -18.67
N GLN A 123 1.03 9.48 -19.80
CA GLN A 123 1.35 10.81 -20.32
C GLN A 123 1.08 11.97 -19.35
N PRO A 124 -0.05 11.99 -18.59
CA PRO A 124 -0.25 13.04 -17.58
C PRO A 124 0.80 13.02 -16.45
N PHE A 125 1.37 11.86 -16.14
CA PHE A 125 2.41 11.71 -15.12
C PHE A 125 3.79 12.11 -15.65
N GLU A 126 4.07 11.90 -16.94
CA GLU A 126 5.25 12.46 -17.60
C GLU A 126 5.22 13.99 -17.59
N GLN A 127 4.05 14.59 -17.83
CA GLN A 127 3.87 16.03 -17.69
C GLN A 127 4.07 16.49 -16.25
N LEU A 128 3.47 15.79 -15.27
CA LEU A 128 3.68 16.09 -13.84
C LEU A 128 5.16 16.06 -13.49
N LEU A 129 5.89 15.03 -13.94
CA LEU A 129 7.33 14.88 -13.71
C LEU A 129 8.11 16.10 -14.23
N ASN A 130 7.90 16.44 -15.50
CA ASN A 130 8.60 17.54 -16.16
C ASN A 130 8.30 18.89 -15.49
N ASP A 131 7.04 19.16 -15.19
CA ASP A 131 6.62 20.42 -14.56
C ASP A 131 7.11 20.51 -13.11
N PHE A 132 7.12 19.39 -12.38
CA PHE A 132 7.66 19.31 -11.02
C PHE A 132 9.18 19.57 -11.01
N GLN A 133 9.93 18.90 -11.89
CA GLN A 133 11.38 19.09 -12.02
C GLN A 133 11.72 20.52 -12.44
N SER A 134 10.97 21.10 -13.38
CA SER A 134 11.19 22.48 -13.81
C SER A 134 10.93 23.48 -12.68
N ARG A 135 9.97 23.21 -11.80
CA ARG A 135 9.61 24.10 -10.69
C ARG A 135 10.52 23.96 -9.48
N PHE A 136 10.81 22.73 -9.06
CA PHE A 136 11.46 22.44 -7.78
C PHE A 136 12.92 21.98 -7.93
N HIS A 137 13.41 21.79 -9.15
CA HIS A 137 14.78 21.36 -9.46
C HIS A 137 15.20 20.04 -8.79
N ILE A 138 14.22 19.19 -8.50
CA ILE A 138 14.41 17.83 -7.98
C ILE A 138 13.48 16.89 -8.74
N GLU A 139 13.94 15.65 -8.92
CA GLU A 139 13.15 14.59 -9.54
C GLU A 139 12.38 13.80 -8.47
N PRO A 140 11.03 13.80 -8.50
CA PRO A 140 10.23 12.95 -7.63
C PRO A 140 10.25 11.49 -8.11
N ASP A 141 10.03 10.56 -7.19
CA ASP A 141 9.75 9.16 -7.54
C ASP A 141 8.24 8.98 -7.75
N ILE A 142 7.81 8.66 -8.98
CA ILE A 142 6.39 8.56 -9.33
C ILE A 142 6.01 7.10 -9.57
N SER A 143 5.20 6.55 -8.67
CA SER A 143 4.55 5.25 -8.83
C SER A 143 3.18 5.39 -9.49
N VAL A 144 3.09 5.04 -10.77
CA VAL A 144 1.83 5.09 -11.54
C VAL A 144 1.03 3.80 -11.41
N ARG A 145 -0.23 3.92 -11.02
CA ARG A 145 -1.24 2.85 -10.99
C ARG A 145 -2.17 3.01 -12.19
N LEU A 146 -1.94 2.19 -13.22
CA LEU A 146 -2.79 2.19 -14.41
C LEU A 146 -4.12 1.49 -14.11
N ILE A 147 -5.21 2.25 -14.23
CA ILE A 147 -6.58 1.81 -13.99
C ILE A 147 -7.38 1.79 -15.29
N THR A 148 -8.56 1.18 -15.28
CA THR A 148 -9.47 1.22 -16.43
C THR A 148 -10.34 2.48 -16.41
N LEU A 149 -10.96 2.80 -17.55
CA LEU A 149 -11.89 3.93 -17.65
C LEU A 149 -13.06 3.81 -16.67
N SER A 150 -13.55 2.59 -16.42
CA SER A 150 -14.66 2.35 -15.47
C SER A 150 -14.29 2.65 -14.01
N GLN A 151 -12.99 2.75 -13.69
CA GLN A 151 -12.49 3.06 -12.36
C GLN A 151 -12.24 4.57 -12.14
N CYS A 152 -12.48 5.44 -13.14
CA CYS A 152 -12.18 6.88 -13.07
C CYS A 152 -12.96 7.66 -12.00
N GLY A 153 -14.04 7.07 -11.46
CA GLY A 153 -14.70 7.60 -10.28
C GLY A 153 -13.76 7.71 -9.08
N VAL A 154 -12.78 6.81 -8.94
CA VAL A 154 -11.87 6.77 -7.80
C VAL A 154 -10.91 7.97 -7.77
N PRO A 155 -10.12 8.28 -8.83
CA PRO A 155 -9.30 9.49 -8.85
C PRO A 155 -10.10 10.77 -8.55
N THR A 156 -11.32 10.89 -9.10
CA THR A 156 -12.19 12.05 -8.86
C THR A 156 -12.60 12.14 -7.39
N PHE A 157 -12.98 11.01 -6.80
CA PHE A 157 -13.37 10.90 -5.40
C PHE A 157 -12.23 11.24 -4.44
N LEU A 158 -11.03 10.69 -4.69
CA LEU A 158 -9.84 10.96 -3.87
C LEU A 158 -9.46 12.45 -3.93
N ARG A 159 -9.44 13.04 -5.14
CA ARG A 159 -9.14 14.47 -5.32
C ARG A 159 -10.10 15.38 -4.55
N PHE A 160 -11.36 14.99 -4.43
CA PHE A 160 -12.34 15.74 -3.65
C PHE A 160 -12.01 15.70 -2.15
N LEU A 161 -11.79 14.51 -1.60
CA LEU A 161 -11.52 14.34 -0.17
C LEU A 161 -10.12 14.81 0.25
N ASP A 162 -9.16 14.87 -0.66
CA ASP A 162 -7.82 15.40 -0.42
C ASP A 162 -7.77 16.90 -0.07
N ARG A 163 -8.89 17.60 -0.26
CA ARG A 163 -9.08 18.99 0.18
C ARG A 163 -9.49 19.10 1.65
N SER A 164 -9.94 18.00 2.25
CA SER A 164 -10.24 17.92 3.68
C SER A 164 -8.94 17.95 4.49
N SER A 165 -8.99 18.58 5.68
CA SER A 165 -7.90 18.53 6.67
C SER A 165 -7.97 17.27 7.56
N ALA A 166 -8.90 16.35 7.29
CA ALA A 166 -9.05 15.13 8.06
C ALA A 166 -7.84 14.20 7.89
N ALA A 167 -7.41 13.58 8.99
CA ALA A 167 -6.30 12.63 8.97
C ALA A 167 -6.60 11.46 8.02
N LYS A 168 -5.69 11.18 7.08
CA LYS A 168 -5.88 10.09 6.11
C LYS A 168 -5.64 8.74 6.77
N PRO A 169 -6.49 7.73 6.49
CA PRO A 169 -6.21 6.36 6.90
C PRO A 169 -5.00 5.80 6.15
N GLN A 170 -4.27 4.87 6.77
CA GLN A 170 -3.18 4.15 6.11
C GLN A 170 -3.60 2.72 5.83
N LEU A 171 -3.81 2.40 4.55
CA LEU A 171 -4.06 1.04 4.07
C LEU A 171 -2.75 0.45 3.56
N VAL A 172 -2.38 -0.72 4.08
CA VAL A 172 -1.18 -1.47 3.71
C VAL A 172 -1.60 -2.84 3.22
N LEU A 173 -1.27 -3.17 1.97
CA LEU A 173 -1.48 -4.51 1.41
C LEU A 173 -0.20 -5.33 1.57
N ASP A 174 -0.33 -6.62 1.90
CA ASP A 174 0.82 -7.52 2.00
C ASP A 174 1.45 -7.80 0.62
N LYS A 175 0.62 -7.79 -0.42
CA LYS A 175 1.01 -8.04 -1.82
C LYS A 175 0.22 -7.14 -2.76
N THR A 176 0.87 -6.72 -3.84
CA THR A 176 0.25 -5.92 -4.92
C THR A 176 0.07 -6.71 -6.22
N SER A 177 0.50 -7.98 -6.25
CA SER A 177 0.25 -8.94 -7.33
C SER A 177 -0.26 -10.23 -6.70
N ILE A 178 -1.52 -10.55 -6.97
CA ILE A 178 -2.28 -11.58 -6.24
C ILE A 178 -2.85 -12.57 -7.27
N PRO A 179 -2.51 -13.87 -7.17
CA PRO A 179 -3.08 -14.89 -8.04
C PRO A 179 -4.61 -14.99 -7.89
N ASP A 180 -5.29 -15.48 -8.93
CA ASP A 180 -6.72 -15.76 -8.88
C ASP A 180 -7.07 -16.72 -7.73
N GLY A 181 -8.02 -16.33 -6.88
CA GLY A 181 -8.46 -17.10 -5.72
C GLY A 181 -7.54 -17.04 -4.50
N ALA A 182 -6.34 -16.47 -4.64
CA ALA A 182 -5.49 -16.17 -3.48
C ALA A 182 -6.09 -15.02 -2.67
N PRO A 183 -5.87 -14.98 -1.36
CA PRO A 183 -6.42 -13.91 -0.56
C PRO A 183 -5.68 -12.58 -0.74
N VAL A 184 -6.45 -11.51 -0.71
CA VAL A 184 -5.97 -10.15 -0.50
C VAL A 184 -5.92 -9.91 1.01
N SER A 185 -4.72 -9.64 1.53
CA SER A 185 -4.48 -9.46 2.95
C SER A 185 -3.72 -8.18 3.24
N GLY A 186 -3.88 -7.66 4.46
CA GLY A 186 -3.23 -6.44 4.88
C GLY A 186 -3.80 -5.87 6.16
N ALA A 187 -3.47 -4.60 6.41
CA ALA A 187 -3.87 -3.85 7.58
C ALA A 187 -4.29 -2.42 7.22
N LEU A 188 -5.30 -1.93 7.91
CA LEU A 188 -5.77 -0.56 7.92
C LEU A 188 -5.47 0.05 9.29
N TYR A 189 -4.67 1.10 9.29
CA TYR A 189 -4.40 1.92 10.46
C TYR A 189 -5.24 3.19 10.38
N THR A 190 -6.05 3.38 11.40
CA THR A 190 -6.88 4.59 11.58
C THR A 190 -6.35 5.33 12.79
N GLY A 191 -6.41 6.66 12.80
CA GLY A 191 -5.95 7.48 13.93
C GLY A 191 -6.75 7.33 15.24
N GLY A 192 -7.48 6.22 15.42
CA GLY A 192 -8.43 5.98 16.50
C GLY A 192 -9.73 6.79 16.36
N GLY A 193 -10.84 6.26 16.87
CA GLY A 193 -12.10 7.00 17.02
C GLY A 193 -12.87 7.34 15.73
N LEU A 194 -12.40 6.90 14.55
CA LEU A 194 -13.08 7.09 13.27
C LEU A 194 -13.76 5.80 12.79
N VAL A 195 -14.95 5.95 12.20
CA VAL A 195 -15.64 4.88 11.49
C VAL A 195 -14.97 4.70 10.13
N SER A 196 -14.78 3.45 9.70
CA SER A 196 -14.18 3.11 8.40
C SER A 196 -15.19 2.38 7.53
N ASN A 197 -15.35 2.85 6.30
CA ASN A 197 -16.10 2.19 5.25
C ASN A 197 -15.10 1.72 4.18
N ILE A 198 -15.09 0.43 3.88
CA ILE A 198 -14.07 -0.22 3.05
C ILE A 198 -14.74 -0.96 1.91
N MET A 199 -14.27 -0.70 0.70
CA MET A 199 -14.81 -1.32 -0.51
C MET A 199 -13.72 -1.71 -1.50
N LEU A 200 -13.94 -2.80 -2.23
CA LEU A 200 -13.18 -3.17 -3.41
C LEU A 200 -13.87 -2.61 -4.65
N ILE A 201 -13.12 -2.00 -5.55
CA ILE A 201 -13.58 -1.59 -6.88
C ILE A 201 -12.79 -2.35 -7.92
N ASP A 202 -13.49 -3.20 -8.68
CA ASP A 202 -12.86 -4.03 -9.70
C ASP A 202 -12.53 -3.26 -10.99
N HIS A 203 -11.80 -3.92 -11.90
CA HIS A 203 -11.45 -3.36 -13.20
C HIS A 203 -12.65 -3.00 -14.10
N LYS A 204 -13.86 -3.46 -13.77
CA LYS A 204 -15.10 -3.11 -14.47
C LYS A 204 -15.81 -1.93 -13.81
N GLY A 205 -15.25 -1.39 -12.73
CA GLY A 205 -15.82 -0.29 -11.97
C GLY A 205 -16.95 -0.73 -11.05
N VAL A 206 -17.02 -2.01 -10.68
CA VAL A 206 -18.03 -2.51 -9.72
C VAL A 206 -17.44 -2.49 -8.32
N ALA A 207 -18.17 -1.86 -7.40
CA ALA A 207 -17.83 -1.78 -5.99
C ALA A 207 -18.46 -2.94 -5.20
N PHE A 208 -17.69 -3.50 -4.27
CA PHE A 208 -18.07 -4.55 -3.33
C PHE A 208 -17.75 -4.06 -1.90
N ASN A 209 -18.73 -4.08 -1.01
CA ASN A 209 -18.52 -3.74 0.40
C ASN A 209 -17.68 -4.85 1.07
N LEU A 210 -16.68 -4.45 1.86
CA LEU A 210 -15.77 -5.36 2.55
C LEU A 210 -15.84 -5.21 4.08
N ASP A 211 -16.74 -4.42 4.64
CA ASP A 211 -16.78 -4.09 6.07
C ASP A 211 -16.94 -5.36 6.92
N ASP A 212 -17.83 -6.28 6.51
CA ASP A 212 -18.05 -7.58 7.16
C ASP A 212 -16.87 -8.57 7.02
N ARG A 213 -15.79 -8.17 6.35
CA ARG A 213 -14.56 -8.97 6.16
C ARG A 213 -13.39 -8.43 6.99
N MET A 214 -13.63 -7.34 7.72
CA MET A 214 -12.65 -6.68 8.54
C MET A 214 -12.63 -7.25 9.95
N VAL A 215 -11.42 -7.42 10.48
CA VAL A 215 -11.21 -7.90 11.85
C VAL A 215 -10.51 -6.81 12.63
N ALA A 216 -11.23 -6.22 13.58
CA ALA A 216 -10.67 -5.21 14.47
C ALA A 216 -9.63 -5.83 15.42
N GLN A 217 -8.53 -5.12 15.61
CA GLN A 217 -7.50 -5.35 16.62
C GLN A 217 -7.33 -4.07 17.45
N THR A 218 -6.46 -4.10 18.46
CA THR A 218 -6.29 -3.00 19.42
C THR A 218 -5.92 -1.66 18.76
N ASP A 219 -5.11 -1.68 17.71
CA ASP A 219 -4.51 -0.49 17.07
C ASP A 219 -4.76 -0.41 15.55
N LYS A 220 -5.40 -1.43 14.97
CA LYS A 220 -5.58 -1.56 13.52
C LYS A 220 -6.76 -2.46 13.18
N VAL A 221 -7.13 -2.45 11.92
CA VAL A 221 -8.06 -3.41 11.32
C VAL A 221 -7.28 -4.28 10.36
N THR A 222 -7.42 -5.60 10.45
CA THR A 222 -6.78 -6.54 9.52
C THR A 222 -7.81 -7.26 8.67
N PHE A 223 -7.41 -7.69 7.48
CA PHE A 223 -8.27 -8.45 6.58
C PHE A 223 -7.47 -9.53 5.86
N ASN A 224 -8.19 -10.58 5.45
CA ASN A 224 -7.68 -11.69 4.67
C ASN A 224 -8.84 -12.26 3.85
N ILE A 225 -9.00 -11.77 2.62
CA ILE A 225 -10.23 -11.94 1.83
C ILE A 225 -9.89 -12.72 0.56
N PRO A 226 -10.43 -13.94 0.35
CA PRO A 226 -10.27 -14.63 -0.92
C PRO A 226 -11.02 -13.85 -2.02
N ILE A 227 -10.30 -13.44 -3.06
CA ILE A 227 -10.89 -12.72 -4.21
C ILE A 227 -10.57 -13.50 -5.47
N GLY A 228 -11.61 -13.78 -6.26
CA GLY A 228 -11.51 -14.50 -7.51
C GLY A 228 -11.99 -13.65 -8.68
N LEU A 229 -11.46 -13.95 -9.86
CA LEU A 229 -11.92 -13.41 -11.12
C LEU A 229 -13.19 -14.10 -11.60
N ALA A 230 -14.04 -13.34 -12.31
CA ALA A 230 -15.14 -13.94 -13.04
C ALA A 230 -14.61 -14.86 -14.15
N ALA A 231 -15.41 -15.85 -14.58
CA ALA A 231 -14.99 -16.87 -15.53
C ALA A 231 -14.39 -16.31 -16.84
N ALA A 232 -14.95 -15.21 -17.36
CA ALA A 232 -14.44 -14.57 -18.56
C ALA A 232 -13.05 -13.95 -18.36
N ASP A 233 -12.81 -13.31 -17.20
CA ASP A 233 -11.53 -12.66 -16.90
C ASP A 233 -10.45 -13.70 -16.59
N LYS A 234 -10.84 -14.79 -15.91
CA LYS A 234 -9.98 -15.97 -15.70
C LYS A 234 -9.57 -16.62 -17.01
N ALA A 235 -10.51 -16.80 -17.94
CA ALA A 235 -10.23 -17.36 -19.27
C ALA A 235 -9.30 -16.46 -20.10
N ALA A 236 -9.34 -15.14 -19.88
CA ALA A 236 -8.44 -14.21 -20.54
C ALA A 236 -6.98 -14.30 -20.05
N ALA A 237 -6.72 -14.94 -18.90
CA ALA A 237 -5.40 -15.13 -18.31
C ALA A 237 -4.57 -13.82 -18.21
N LYS A 238 -5.24 -12.70 -17.91
CA LYS A 238 -4.61 -11.40 -17.73
C LYS A 238 -4.86 -10.91 -16.32
N ALA A 239 -3.80 -10.42 -15.67
CA ALA A 239 -3.95 -9.77 -14.38
C ALA A 239 -4.65 -8.40 -14.57
N VAL A 240 -5.74 -8.18 -13.85
CA VAL A 240 -6.59 -6.99 -13.95
C VAL A 240 -6.40 -6.06 -12.75
N PRO A 241 -6.55 -4.72 -12.95
CA PRO A 241 -6.37 -3.75 -11.88
C PRO A 241 -7.54 -3.79 -10.88
N GLN A 242 -7.21 -3.76 -9.60
CA GLN A 242 -8.16 -3.72 -8.49
C GLN A 242 -7.79 -2.57 -7.58
N ILE A 243 -8.80 -1.93 -6.99
CA ILE A 243 -8.59 -0.82 -6.06
C ILE A 243 -9.37 -1.09 -4.77
N MET A 244 -8.67 -1.08 -3.64
CA MET A 244 -9.31 -1.07 -2.33
C MET A 244 -9.40 0.38 -1.87
N LEU A 245 -10.62 0.89 -1.69
CA LEU A 245 -10.91 2.25 -1.24
C LEU A 245 -11.37 2.20 0.22
N VAL A 246 -10.79 3.06 1.05
CA VAL A 246 -11.17 3.23 2.45
C VAL A 246 -11.56 4.67 2.67
N ILE A 247 -12.70 4.88 3.33
CA ILE A 247 -13.20 6.18 3.72
C ILE A 247 -13.33 6.18 5.23
N THR A 248 -12.75 7.18 5.89
CA THR A 248 -12.86 7.34 7.34
C THR A 248 -13.48 8.67 7.71
N GLY A 249 -14.27 8.68 8.79
CA GLY A 249 -14.88 9.89 9.32
C GLY A 249 -15.49 9.69 10.71
N PRO A 250 -16.06 10.76 11.29
CA PRO A 250 -16.59 10.74 12.65
C PRO A 250 -17.91 9.97 12.79
N LYS A 251 -18.58 9.69 11.67
CA LYS A 251 -19.86 8.98 11.61
C LYS A 251 -19.86 8.05 10.42
N ASP A 252 -20.80 7.11 10.43
CA ASP A 252 -20.99 6.19 9.33
C ASP A 252 -21.57 6.89 8.08
N ILE A 253 -21.35 6.27 6.91
CA ILE A 253 -21.81 6.76 5.60
C ILE A 253 -22.88 5.78 5.11
N GLN A 254 -24.15 6.18 5.16
CA GLN A 254 -25.26 5.32 4.78
C GLN A 254 -25.18 4.88 3.31
N ALA A 255 -24.72 5.76 2.42
CA ALA A 255 -24.51 5.43 1.01
C ALA A 255 -23.44 4.33 0.81
N ALA A 256 -22.52 4.13 1.76
CA ALA A 256 -21.50 3.08 1.70
C ALA A 256 -21.98 1.73 2.28
N MET A 257 -23.14 1.70 2.96
CA MET A 257 -23.75 0.49 3.50
C MET A 257 -24.60 -0.25 2.44
N PHE A 258 -23.93 -0.82 1.42
CA PHE A 258 -24.60 -1.55 0.34
C PHE A 258 -24.30 -3.06 0.39
N SER A 259 -25.31 -3.89 0.09
CA SER A 259 -25.20 -5.35 0.17
C SER A 259 -24.99 -6.05 -1.17
N ARG A 260 -25.24 -5.35 -2.29
CA ARG A 260 -25.10 -5.89 -3.65
C ARG A 260 -23.97 -5.19 -4.39
N PRO A 261 -23.21 -5.90 -5.25
CA PRO A 261 -22.24 -5.26 -6.12
C PRO A 261 -22.87 -4.08 -6.88
N THR A 262 -22.26 -2.91 -6.78
CA THR A 262 -22.85 -1.64 -7.24
C THR A 262 -21.86 -0.88 -8.14
N PRO A 263 -22.27 -0.27 -9.26
CA PRO A 263 -21.37 0.55 -10.06
C PRO A 263 -20.75 1.70 -9.25
N ALA A 264 -19.42 1.81 -9.25
CA ALA A 264 -18.70 2.88 -8.57
C ALA A 264 -19.07 4.27 -9.10
N SER A 265 -19.45 4.36 -10.38
CA SER A 265 -19.96 5.58 -11.03
C SER A 265 -21.28 6.06 -10.43
N GLU A 266 -22.06 5.19 -9.80
CA GLU A 266 -23.31 5.56 -9.12
C GLU A 266 -23.12 5.68 -7.61
N LEU A 267 -22.26 4.83 -7.02
CA LEU A 267 -22.00 4.77 -5.60
C LEU A 267 -21.19 5.98 -5.10
N LEU A 268 -20.05 6.27 -5.73
CA LEU A 268 -19.12 7.29 -5.24
C LEU A 268 -19.72 8.69 -5.22
N PRO A 269 -20.51 9.13 -6.24
CA PRO A 269 -21.19 10.42 -6.16
C PRO A 269 -22.19 10.52 -5.00
N LYS A 270 -22.94 9.45 -4.70
CA LYS A 270 -23.88 9.44 -3.56
C LYS A 270 -23.17 9.57 -2.22
N ILE A 271 -22.01 8.90 -2.09
CA ILE A 271 -21.16 9.03 -0.91
C ILE A 271 -20.66 10.47 -0.76
N LEU A 272 -20.22 11.11 -1.86
CA LEU A 272 -19.76 12.50 -1.82
C LEU A 272 -20.89 13.46 -1.40
N GLU A 273 -22.09 13.29 -1.95
CA GLU A 273 -23.26 14.09 -1.60
C GLU A 273 -23.59 14.00 -0.10
N GLU A 274 -23.52 12.79 0.48
CA GLU A 274 -23.72 12.58 1.92
C GLU A 274 -22.62 13.23 2.77
N ILE A 275 -21.35 13.11 2.34
CA ILE A 275 -20.20 13.71 3.03
C ILE A 275 -20.31 15.24 3.02
N GLU A 276 -20.67 15.84 1.88
CA GLU A 276 -20.85 17.28 1.71
C GLU A 276 -21.98 17.81 2.60
N ALA A 277 -23.13 17.14 2.61
CA ALA A 277 -24.25 17.48 3.47
C ALA A 277 -23.90 17.40 4.97
N GLY A 278 -22.91 16.58 5.33
CA GLY A 278 -22.49 16.31 6.69
C GLY A 278 -21.42 17.25 7.29
N GLY A 279 -20.87 18.21 6.53
CA GLY A 279 -19.87 19.16 7.04
C GLY A 279 -18.40 18.68 7.00
N SER A 280 -18.08 17.72 6.13
CA SER A 280 -16.72 17.45 5.60
C SER A 280 -15.58 17.22 6.60
N GLN A 281 -15.72 16.23 7.49
CA GLN A 281 -14.59 15.68 8.28
C GLN A 281 -14.26 14.25 7.85
N PHE A 282 -14.31 13.98 6.55
CA PHE A 282 -13.98 12.69 5.98
C PHE A 282 -12.64 12.76 5.25
N SER A 283 -11.95 11.64 5.22
CA SER A 283 -10.73 11.39 4.45
C SER A 283 -10.83 10.04 3.77
N ALA A 284 -10.07 9.84 2.71
CA ALA A 284 -9.98 8.55 2.05
C ALA A 284 -8.55 8.21 1.66
N THR A 285 -8.30 6.91 1.52
CA THR A 285 -7.10 6.37 0.90
C THR A 285 -7.49 5.25 -0.05
N ALA A 286 -6.66 5.00 -1.06
CA ALA A 286 -6.83 3.90 -1.97
C ALA A 286 -5.53 3.09 -2.05
N SER A 287 -5.64 1.78 -2.22
CA SER A 287 -4.52 0.91 -2.54
C SER A 287 -4.82 0.10 -3.79
N TYR A 288 -3.81 0.00 -4.66
CA TYR A 288 -3.89 -0.72 -5.92
C TYR A 288 -3.24 -2.10 -5.81
N PHE A 289 -3.85 -3.10 -6.46
CA PHE A 289 -3.20 -4.38 -6.72
C PHE A 289 -3.66 -4.97 -8.06
N ARG A 290 -2.88 -5.92 -8.58
CA ARG A 290 -3.23 -6.73 -9.75
C ARG A 290 -3.75 -8.08 -9.29
N LEU A 291 -4.88 -8.50 -9.84
CA LEU A 291 -5.50 -9.80 -9.55
C LEU A 291 -5.46 -10.71 -10.78
N GLY A 292 -5.02 -11.94 -10.58
CA GLY A 292 -4.82 -12.94 -11.64
C GLY A 292 -3.46 -12.83 -12.32
N GLY A 293 -3.42 -13.29 -13.57
CA GLY A 293 -2.18 -13.48 -14.34
C GLY A 293 -1.66 -14.91 -14.26
#